data_AF-A0A6J6WSN5-F1
#
_entry.id   AF-A0A6J6WSN5-F1
#
_cell.length_a   1.000
_cell.length_b   1.000
_cell.length_c   1.000
_cell.angle_alpha   90.00
_cell.angle_beta   90.00
_cell.angle_gamma   90.00
#
_symmetry.space_group_name_H-M   'P 1'
#
loop_
_entity.id
_entity.type
_entity.pdbx_description
1 polymer ?
#
loop_
_entity_poly.entity_id
_entity_poly.type
_entity_poly.pdbx_seq_one_letter_code
_entity_poly.pdbx_strand_id
1 'polypeptide(L)'
;MRALAKQYFEYGRWRRVVSRRHSGTINYRYLAPPFALVGFSLSLFAGIFLPILFTPAAIYLLFVVLASIKIATSIREYLLLLAVIPTMHFAWGAGFISSPKTLVPAAE
;
A
#
# COMPACT_ATOMS: atom_id res chain seq x y z
N MET A 1 -14.49 -3.24 4.42
CA MET A 1 -13.13 -2.67 4.70
C MET A 1 -12.27 -3.56 5.59
N ARG A 2 -12.68 -4.00 6.79
CA ARG A 2 -11.83 -4.84 7.67
C ARG A 2 -11.31 -6.12 7.01
N ALA A 3 -12.18 -6.89 6.36
CA ALA A 3 -11.79 -8.12 5.66
C ALA A 3 -10.77 -7.83 4.53
N LEU A 4 -11.01 -6.79 3.74
CA LEU A 4 -10.11 -6.35 2.67
C LEU A 4 -8.73 -5.94 3.20
N ALA A 5 -8.69 -5.14 4.27
CA ALA A 5 -7.45 -4.75 4.91
C ALA A 5 -6.67 -5.97 5.41
N LYS A 6 -7.34 -6.91 6.11
CA LYS A 6 -6.72 -8.16 6.57
C LYS A 6 -6.16 -8.97 5.39
N GLN A 7 -6.94 -9.12 4.32
CA GLN A 7 -6.51 -9.84 3.12
C GLN A 7 -5.25 -9.23 2.50
N TYR A 8 -5.24 -7.91 2.28
CA TYR A 8 -4.09 -7.23 1.66
C TYR A 8 -2.88 -7.18 2.58
N PHE A 9 -3.09 -7.05 3.90
CA PHE A 9 -2.03 -7.14 4.90
C PHE A 9 -1.33 -8.50 4.88
N GLU A 10 -2.09 -9.60 4.96
CA GLU A 10 -1.51 -10.94 4.88
C GLU A 10 -0.85 -11.18 3.52
N TYR A 11 -1.42 -10.67 2.43
CA TYR A 11 -0.82 -10.78 1.12
C TYR A 11 0.55 -10.06 1.04
N GLY A 12 0.65 -8.85 1.60
CA GLY A 12 1.92 -8.13 1.73
C GLY A 12 2.94 -8.92 2.53
N ARG A 13 2.52 -9.53 3.66
CA ARG A 13 3.41 -10.35 4.49
C ARG A 13 3.99 -11.53 3.75
N TRP A 14 3.15 -12.28 3.03
CA TRP A 14 3.56 -13.43 2.22
C TRP A 14 4.44 -13.02 1.05
N ARG A 15 4.17 -11.87 0.41
CA ARG A 15 5.05 -11.36 -0.64
C ARG A 15 6.46 -11.09 -0.14
N ARG A 16 6.61 -10.52 1.06
CA ARG A 16 7.93 -10.34 1.67
C ARG A 16 8.63 -11.68 1.94
N VAL A 17 7.91 -12.71 2.37
CA VAL A 17 8.46 -14.08 2.52
C VAL A 17 8.99 -14.60 1.18
N VAL A 18 8.17 -14.53 0.12
CA VAL A 18 8.55 -15.01 -1.21
C VAL A 18 9.78 -14.27 -1.71
N SER A 19 9.83 -12.94 -1.58
CA SER A 19 11.00 -12.15 -1.98
C SER A 19 12.28 -12.54 -1.22
N ARG A 20 12.18 -12.95 0.05
CA ARG A 20 13.35 -13.43 0.81
C ARG A 20 13.82 -14.82 0.36
N ARG A 21 12.89 -15.71 -0.01
CA ARG A 21 13.19 -17.11 -0.37
C ARG A 21 13.54 -17.31 -1.85
N HIS A 22 13.03 -16.44 -2.73
CA HIS A 22 13.16 -16.56 -4.18
C HIS A 22 13.60 -15.23 -4.78
N SER A 23 14.84 -14.83 -4.51
CA SER A 23 15.42 -13.55 -4.92
C SER A 23 15.34 -13.30 -6.43
N GLY A 24 15.46 -14.36 -7.25
CA GLY A 24 15.33 -14.27 -8.71
C GLY A 24 13.95 -13.89 -9.24
N THR A 25 12.92 -13.83 -8.39
CA THR A 25 11.54 -13.46 -8.77
C THR A 25 11.12 -12.06 -8.28
N ILE A 26 12.06 -11.31 -7.70
CA ILE A 26 11.79 -9.97 -7.16
C ILE A 26 11.46 -9.01 -8.32
N ASN A 27 10.34 -8.31 -8.19
CA ASN A 27 9.95 -7.23 -9.07
C ASN A 27 9.73 -5.95 -8.26
N TYR A 28 10.36 -4.85 -8.67
CA TYR A 28 10.28 -3.57 -7.97
C TYR A 28 8.86 -3.02 -7.85
N ARG A 29 7.90 -3.47 -8.69
CA ARG A 29 6.48 -3.10 -8.56
C ARG A 29 5.90 -3.41 -7.18
N TYR A 30 6.43 -4.43 -6.50
CA TYR A 30 5.99 -4.79 -5.16
C TYR A 30 6.43 -3.75 -4.12
N LEU A 31 7.40 -2.89 -4.41
CA LEU A 31 7.79 -1.82 -3.49
C LEU A 31 6.90 -0.58 -3.60
N ALA A 32 6.04 -0.48 -4.62
CA ALA A 32 5.17 0.68 -4.81
C ALA A 32 4.22 0.92 -3.62
N PRO A 33 3.47 -0.09 -3.08
CA PRO A 33 2.59 0.17 -1.95
C PRO A 33 3.32 0.51 -0.62
N PRO A 34 4.47 -0.10 -0.24
CA PRO A 34 5.28 0.31 0.91
C PRO A 34 5.79 1.74 0.79
N PHE A 35 6.30 2.13 -0.38
CA PHE A 35 6.74 3.49 -0.61
C PHE A 35 5.57 4.48 -0.57
N ALA A 36 4.41 4.12 -1.12
CA ALA A 36 3.21 4.92 -1.00
C ALA A 36 2.81 5.13 0.47
N LEU A 37 2.78 4.06 1.28
CA LEU A 37 2.44 4.15 2.71
C LEU A 37 3.41 5.06 3.47
N VAL A 38 4.71 4.80 3.35
CA VAL A 38 5.75 5.56 4.09
C VAL A 38 5.81 7.00 3.59
N GLY A 39 5.87 7.21 2.27
CA GLY A 39 5.94 8.52 1.66
C GLY A 39 4.71 9.38 1.96
N PHE A 40 3.51 8.81 1.89
CA PHE A 40 2.27 9.50 2.26
C PHE A 40 2.27 9.89 3.73
N SER A 41 2.60 8.95 4.63
CA SER A 41 2.58 9.21 6.07
C SER A 41 3.61 10.27 6.47
N LEU A 42 4.85 10.15 5.98
CA LEU A 42 5.91 11.14 6.23
C LEU A 42 5.54 12.51 5.66
N SER A 43 4.95 12.56 4.47
CA SER A 43 4.48 13.80 3.83
C SER A 43 3.43 14.52 4.68
N LEU A 44 2.47 13.79 5.27
CA LEU A 44 1.48 14.39 6.16
C LEU A 44 2.11 15.02 7.41
N PHE A 45 3.03 14.32 8.08
CA PHE A 45 3.66 14.85 9.29
C PHE A 45 4.62 16.01 8.98
N ALA A 46 5.44 15.87 7.93
CA ALA A 46 6.42 16.88 7.58
C ALA A 46 5.76 18.15 6.99
N GLY A 47 4.62 18.01 6.30
CA GLY A 47 3.83 19.11 5.77
C GLY A 47 3.34 20.10 6.83
N ILE A 48 3.11 19.64 8.05
CA ILE A 48 2.71 20.49 9.19
C ILE A 48 3.79 21.55 9.49
N PHE A 49 5.07 21.17 9.34
CA PHE A 49 6.20 22.07 9.58
C PHE A 49 6.61 22.84 8.33
N LEU A 50 6.51 22.20 7.16
CA LEU A 50 6.89 22.79 5.88
C LEU A 50 5.85 22.43 4.81
N PRO A 51 4.91 23.34 4.47
CA PRO A 51 3.75 23.01 3.64
C PRO A 51 4.05 22.38 2.27
N ILE A 52 5.20 22.72 1.65
CA ILE A 52 5.60 22.10 0.37
C ILE A 52 5.77 20.57 0.50
N LEU A 53 6.02 20.05 1.70
CA LEU A 53 6.13 18.62 1.95
C LEU A 53 4.78 17.89 1.98
N PHE A 54 3.64 18.56 1.85
CA PHE A 54 2.36 17.90 1.51
C PHE A 54 2.30 17.41 0.06
N THR A 55 3.26 17.80 -0.79
CA THR A 55 3.28 17.47 -2.23
C THR A 55 3.16 15.96 -2.49
N PRO A 56 3.95 15.06 -1.86
CA PRO A 56 3.79 13.62 -2.07
C PRO A 56 2.40 13.09 -1.66
N ALA A 57 1.83 13.56 -0.56
CA ALA A 57 0.48 13.18 -0.13
C ALA A 57 -0.58 13.66 -1.14
N ALA A 58 -0.47 14.90 -1.63
CA ALA A 58 -1.34 15.45 -2.65
C ALA A 58 -1.26 14.65 -3.97
N ILE A 59 -0.05 14.29 -4.41
CA ILE A 59 0.16 13.45 -5.58
C ILE A 59 -0.53 12.09 -5.40
N TYR A 60 -0.35 11.42 -4.27
CA TYR A 60 -1.00 10.14 -4.00
C TYR A 60 -2.53 10.25 -4.07
N LEU A 61 -3.12 11.26 -3.42
CA LEU A 61 -4.57 11.48 -3.44
C LEU A 61 -5.08 11.78 -4.85
N LEU A 62 -4.34 12.58 -5.63
CA LEU A 62 -4.66 12.84 -7.02
C LEU A 62 -4.69 11.54 -7.83
N PHE A 63 -3.70 10.67 -7.68
CA PHE A 63 -3.69 9.36 -8.35
C PHE A 63 -4.87 8.47 -7.92
N VAL A 64 -5.25 8.48 -6.64
CA VAL A 64 -6.43 7.73 -6.15
C VAL A 64 -7.71 8.24 -6.79
N VAL A 65 -7.89 9.56 -6.86
CA VAL A 65 -9.05 10.18 -7.52
C VAL A 65 -9.09 9.83 -9.00
N LEU A 66 -7.98 10.04 -9.73
CA LEU A 66 -7.90 9.76 -11.17
C LEU A 66 -8.10 8.28 -11.48
N ALA A 67 -7.50 7.38 -10.68
CA ALA A 67 -7.71 5.94 -10.82
C ALA A 67 -9.16 5.54 -10.55
N SER A 68 -9.79 6.13 -9.52
CA SER A 68 -11.19 5.86 -9.20
C SER A 68 -12.12 6.33 -10.31
N ILE A 69 -11.88 7.51 -10.90
CA ILE A 69 -12.62 8.01 -12.08
C ILE A 69 -12.46 7.04 -13.25
N LYS A 70 -11.23 6.58 -13.51
CA LYS A 70 -10.94 5.70 -14.65
C LYS A 70 -11.57 4.30 -14.50
N ILE A 71 -11.69 3.78 -13.28
CA ILE A 71 -12.14 2.41 -13.02
C ILE A 71 -13.65 2.35 -12.76
N ALA A 72 -14.22 3.34 -12.08
CA ALA A 72 -15.62 3.32 -11.68
C ALA A 72 -16.56 3.36 -12.88
N THR A 73 -17.62 2.55 -12.82
CA THR A 73 -18.74 2.59 -13.78
C THR A 73 -19.95 3.35 -13.24
N SER A 74 -19.93 3.71 -11.95
CA SER A 74 -20.99 4.48 -11.29
C SER A 74 -20.43 5.38 -10.18
N ILE A 75 -21.22 6.40 -9.77
CA ILE A 75 -20.84 7.28 -8.66
C ILE A 75 -20.64 6.51 -7.34
N ARG A 76 -21.44 5.46 -7.12
CA ARG A 76 -21.30 4.59 -5.95
C ARG A 76 -19.96 3.87 -5.95
N GLU A 77 -19.56 3.32 -7.10
CA GLU A 77 -18.25 2.67 -7.24
C GLU A 77 -17.11 3.65 -7.07
N TYR A 78 -17.21 4.85 -7.64
CA TYR A 78 -16.22 5.90 -7.45
C TYR A 78 -15.99 6.20 -5.97
N LEU A 79 -17.06 6.47 -5.22
CA LEU A 79 -16.98 6.74 -3.77
C LEU A 79 -16.41 5.56 -2.98
N LEU A 80 -16.74 4.32 -3.37
CA LEU A 80 -16.16 3.13 -2.76
C LEU A 80 -14.66 3.00 -3.07
N LEU A 81 -14.24 3.24 -4.31
CA LEU A 81 -12.85 3.14 -4.76
C LEU A 81 -11.93 4.13 -4.07
N LEU A 82 -12.42 5.33 -3.74
CA LEU A 82 -11.69 6.30 -2.93
C LEU A 82 -11.27 5.74 -1.56
N ALA A 83 -12.03 4.79 -1.00
CA ALA A 83 -11.67 4.11 0.24
C ALA A 83 -10.97 2.76 0.02
N VAL A 84 -11.39 2.00 -1.00
CA VAL A 84 -10.84 0.67 -1.33
C VAL A 84 -9.37 0.76 -1.74
N ILE A 85 -9.01 1.68 -2.64
CA ILE A 85 -7.66 1.78 -3.19
C ILE A 85 -6.63 2.10 -2.08
N PRO A 86 -6.83 3.12 -1.22
CA PRO A 86 -5.92 3.36 -0.10
C PRO A 86 -5.88 2.19 0.89
N THR A 87 -7.02 1.56 1.18
CA THR A 87 -7.07 0.40 2.07
C THR A 87 -6.18 -0.74 1.55
N MET A 88 -6.26 -1.05 0.26
CA MET A 88 -5.44 -2.09 -0.37
C MET A 88 -3.96 -1.74 -0.32
N HIS A 89 -3.59 -0.52 -0.73
CA HIS A 89 -2.18 -0.10 -0.79
C HIS A 89 -1.54 -0.06 0.60
N PHE A 90 -2.20 0.56 1.57
CA PHE A 90 -1.63 0.80 2.90
C PHE A 90 -1.60 -0.50 3.71
N ALA A 91 -2.65 -1.31 3.66
CA ALA A 91 -2.64 -2.61 4.34
C ALA A 91 -1.56 -3.52 3.76
N TRP A 92 -1.44 -3.58 2.43
CA TRP A 92 -0.36 -4.34 1.77
C TRP A 92 1.01 -3.82 2.15
N GLY A 93 1.22 -2.49 2.09
CA GLY A 93 2.47 -1.84 2.43
C GLY A 93 2.90 -2.16 3.85
N ALA A 94 1.96 -2.02 4.80
CA ALA A 94 2.18 -2.34 6.21
C ALA A 94 2.57 -3.80 6.38
N GLY A 95 1.81 -4.73 5.79
CA GLY A 95 2.09 -6.16 5.89
C GLY A 95 3.44 -6.56 5.28
N PHE A 96 3.81 -5.97 4.14
CA PHE A 96 5.11 -6.22 3.52
C PHE A 96 6.27 -5.75 4.40
N ILE A 97 6.16 -4.55 4.97
CA ILE A 97 7.17 -3.96 5.86
C ILE A 97 7.27 -4.77 7.17
N SER A 98 6.14 -5.12 7.77
CA SER A 98 6.08 -5.75 9.10
C SER A 98 6.21 -7.28 9.08
N SER A 99 6.45 -7.90 7.92
CA SER A 99 6.52 -9.36 7.79
C SER A 99 7.71 -9.96 8.55
N PRO A 100 7.48 -10.73 9.64
CA PRO A 100 8.56 -11.31 10.42
C PRO A 100 9.28 -12.41 9.63
N LYS A 101 10.56 -12.64 9.95
CA LYS A 101 11.34 -13.75 9.36
C LYS A 101 10.80 -15.12 9.78
N THR A 102 10.18 -15.20 10.96
CA THR A 102 9.57 -16.40 11.55
C THR A 102 8.19 -16.75 11.00
N LEU A 103 7.65 -15.97 10.04
CA LEU A 103 6.29 -16.20 9.51
C LEU A 103 6.12 -17.58 8.88
N VAL A 104 7.21 -18.13 8.34
CA VAL A 104 7.23 -19.52 7.89
C VAL A 104 8.23 -20.25 8.78
N PRO A 105 7.86 -21.41 9.36
CA PRO A 105 8.77 -22.25 10.10
C PRO A 105 10.06 -22.48 9.29
N ALA A 106 11.20 -22.56 9.98
CA ALA A 106 12.39 -23.14 9.38
C ALA A 106 11.99 -24.56 8.93
N ALA A 107 12.26 -24.89 7.67
CA ALA A 107 12.08 -26.27 7.24
C ALA A 107 12.97 -27.14 8.13
N GLU A 108 12.40 -28.21 8.69
CA GLU A 108 13.19 -29.36 9.15
C GLU A 108 13.95 -29.97 7.97
#